data_AF-A0A925U140-F1
#
_entry.id   AF-A0A925U140-F1
#
_cell.length_a   1.000
_cell.length_b   1.000
_cell.length_c   1.000
_cell.angle_alpha   90.00
_cell.angle_beta   90.00
_cell.angle_gamma   90.00
#
_symmetry.space_group_name_H-M   'P 1'
#
loop_
_entity.id
_entity.type
_entity.pdbx_description
1 polymer ?
#
loop_
_entity_poly.entity_id
_entity_poly.type
_entity_poly.pdbx_seq_one_letter_code
_entity_poly.pdbx_strand_id
1 'polypeptide(L)'
;MKKIFLVLILSSFVLFTKAQLTVWTEPNDTTFIYSLAGPGVTVSNLVRTCADTASGFYNSSAANVGIDSGIVLTSGSILNATGPNTSGSASAWNGYGGDADLDELIPGYYTYEACLIEFDMTVMADTVRINYVFGSEEYLEWVGSSFNDVFAFWVSGPGITDAVNIATVPGTDVPVAINNVNDYSYSDYYIHNGDGYEEPYYSDPFYIQYDGITVVMEGKIATISGETYHMKIAVADAGDGIYDTGVFLKTGSLGSLRMGTGYYGDGDAIGAGEKCSNGYIDFINYVPGAEDLVIDYHISGTAINGSDYELIGEQITIPAGMTNAILPIIPIEDAEDEGVETIILQLYNPQSGYIYNTLTFNLNDEAKADYTFSTTDATVSFASTEEDAVSWSWNFDDGSVSTEENPVHSYATGGTYNVCLTTTNANGCNANTCKQVSTTSGIGQLPTAFNNIEIYPNPATDHFVIELPAEIKDATATISNVVGEIISTISISDDETEINSNAFTKGMYYVTITSGDYSIVKTIQIQ
;
A
#
# COMPACT_ATOMS: atom_id res chain seq x y z
N MET A 1 -26.05 -58.35 -10.60
CA MET A 1 -24.67 -58.02 -10.14
C MET A 1 -23.74 -57.91 -11.35
N LYS A 2 -23.45 -56.69 -11.82
CA LYS A 2 -22.22 -56.35 -12.56
C LYS A 2 -22.01 -54.85 -12.33
N LYS A 3 -21.12 -54.49 -11.40
CA LYS A 3 -20.67 -53.11 -11.19
C LYS A 3 -19.53 -52.86 -12.17
N ILE A 4 -19.71 -51.90 -13.08
CA ILE A 4 -18.65 -51.41 -13.96
C ILE A 4 -17.85 -50.39 -13.15
N PHE A 5 -16.57 -50.68 -12.93
CA PHE A 5 -15.60 -49.76 -12.34
C PHE A 5 -15.02 -48.92 -13.48
N LEU A 6 -15.34 -47.63 -13.50
CA LEU A 6 -14.70 -46.65 -14.37
C LEU A 6 -13.46 -46.13 -13.63
N VAL A 7 -12.27 -46.54 -14.07
CA VAL A 7 -11.00 -45.99 -13.58
C VAL A 7 -10.73 -44.71 -14.39
N LEU A 8 -10.89 -43.55 -13.75
CA LEU A 8 -10.41 -42.28 -14.29
C LEU A 8 -8.87 -42.27 -14.15
N ILE A 9 -8.16 -42.37 -15.27
CA ILE A 9 -6.73 -42.08 -15.34
C ILE A 9 -6.60 -40.56 -15.46
N LEU A 10 -6.28 -39.88 -14.36
CA LEU A 10 -5.95 -38.46 -14.35
C LEU A 10 -4.49 -38.33 -14.83
N SER A 11 -4.27 -38.09 -16.13
CA SER A 11 -2.95 -37.71 -16.61
C SER A 11 -2.71 -36.24 -16.27
N SER A 12 -1.88 -35.95 -15.28
CA SER A 12 -1.36 -34.61 -15.05
C SER A 12 -0.37 -34.26 -16.17
N PHE A 13 -0.86 -33.61 -17.22
CA PHE A 13 0.02 -32.86 -18.13
C PHE A 13 0.50 -31.63 -17.36
N VAL A 14 1.74 -31.68 -16.88
CA VAL A 14 2.43 -30.48 -16.43
C VAL A 14 2.81 -29.71 -17.69
N LEU A 15 2.03 -28.67 -18.01
CA LEU A 15 2.42 -27.70 -19.03
C LEU A 15 3.58 -26.91 -18.44
N PHE A 16 4.80 -27.22 -18.87
CA PHE A 16 5.93 -26.33 -18.67
C PHE A 16 5.72 -25.12 -19.56
N THR A 17 5.21 -24.02 -19.01
CA THR A 17 5.24 -22.72 -19.69
C THR A 17 6.71 -22.32 -19.80
N LYS A 18 7.27 -22.36 -21.01
CA LYS A 18 8.58 -21.76 -21.26
C LYS A 18 8.40 -20.24 -21.22
N ALA A 19 9.25 -19.56 -20.44
CA ALA A 19 9.44 -18.12 -20.54
C ALA A 19 9.92 -17.80 -21.96
N GLN A 20 9.17 -17.04 -22.76
CA GLN A 20 9.51 -16.73 -24.15
C GLN A 20 8.80 -15.45 -24.58
N LEU A 21 9.41 -14.68 -25.49
CA LEU A 21 8.72 -13.63 -26.22
C LEU A 21 7.52 -14.22 -26.96
N THR A 22 6.34 -13.65 -26.74
CA THR A 22 5.13 -13.99 -27.50
C THR A 22 4.77 -12.83 -28.41
N VAL A 23 4.41 -13.15 -29.66
CA VAL A 23 4.06 -12.16 -30.68
C VAL A 23 2.81 -12.58 -31.44
N TRP A 24 2.03 -11.61 -31.91
CA TRP A 24 0.88 -11.84 -32.78
C TRP A 24 0.59 -10.63 -33.65
N THR A 25 0.09 -10.86 -34.86
CA THR A 25 -0.28 -9.78 -35.77
C THR A 25 -1.58 -9.10 -35.31
N GLU A 26 -1.70 -7.80 -35.58
CA GLU A 26 -2.93 -7.03 -35.38
C GLU A 26 -3.29 -6.29 -36.67
N PRO A 27 -4.27 -6.79 -37.44
CA PRO A 27 -4.70 -6.18 -38.69
C PRO A 27 -5.57 -4.93 -38.48
N ASN A 28 -6.11 -4.69 -37.28
CA ASN A 28 -6.87 -3.49 -36.98
C ASN A 28 -5.93 -2.33 -36.64
N ASP A 29 -5.75 -1.43 -37.60
CA ASP A 29 -4.92 -0.23 -37.45
C ASP A 29 -5.33 0.66 -36.27
N THR A 30 -6.63 0.79 -35.99
CA THR A 30 -7.10 1.55 -34.82
C THR A 30 -6.59 0.92 -33.52
N THR A 31 -6.83 -0.38 -33.31
CA THR A 31 -6.35 -1.09 -32.12
C THR A 31 -4.83 -1.04 -32.01
N PHE A 32 -4.14 -1.20 -33.13
CA PHE A 32 -2.68 -1.20 -33.19
C PHE A 32 -2.09 0.12 -32.71
N ILE A 33 -2.51 1.27 -33.28
CA ILE A 33 -1.93 2.56 -32.91
C ILE A 33 -2.39 3.03 -31.53
N TYR A 34 -3.61 2.70 -31.13
CA TYR A 34 -4.15 3.05 -29.81
C TYR A 34 -3.34 2.44 -28.67
N SER A 35 -2.69 1.30 -28.89
CA SER A 35 -1.80 0.71 -27.90
C SER A 35 -0.58 1.57 -27.57
N LEU A 36 -0.08 2.39 -28.51
CA LEU A 36 1.07 3.25 -28.26
C LEU A 36 0.69 4.48 -27.45
N ALA A 37 -0.52 5.00 -27.64
CA ALA A 37 -0.98 6.26 -27.07
C ALA A 37 -0.94 6.23 -25.53
N GLY A 38 -0.13 7.12 -24.98
CA GLY A 38 0.06 7.35 -23.55
C GLY A 38 -0.80 8.50 -23.02
N PRO A 39 -0.69 8.80 -21.71
CA PRO A 39 -1.45 9.88 -21.09
C PRO A 39 -1.18 11.22 -21.79
N GLY A 40 -2.25 11.99 -22.00
CA GLY A 40 -2.17 13.30 -22.63
C GLY A 40 -1.88 13.28 -24.14
N VAL A 41 -1.90 12.10 -24.78
CA VAL A 41 -1.70 11.96 -26.22
C VAL A 41 -2.88 11.20 -26.82
N THR A 42 -3.43 11.77 -27.90
CA THR A 42 -4.38 11.06 -28.75
C THR A 42 -3.74 10.82 -30.11
N VAL A 43 -4.06 9.68 -30.73
CA VAL A 43 -3.49 9.27 -32.01
C VAL A 43 -4.59 9.04 -33.05
N SER A 44 -4.29 9.30 -34.32
CA SER A 44 -5.23 9.14 -35.43
C SER A 44 -4.50 8.97 -36.76
N ASN A 45 -5.26 8.66 -37.82
CA ASN A 45 -4.75 8.62 -39.20
C ASN A 45 -3.54 7.70 -39.42
N LEU A 46 -3.51 6.53 -38.76
CA LEU A 46 -2.45 5.54 -39.00
C LEU A 46 -2.44 5.11 -40.48
N VAL A 47 -1.25 5.18 -41.07
CA VAL A 47 -0.86 4.55 -42.32
C VAL A 47 0.25 3.56 -41.99
N ARG A 48 0.04 2.29 -42.32
CA ARG A 48 1.04 1.23 -42.14
C ARG A 48 1.56 0.77 -43.49
N THR A 49 2.87 0.86 -43.68
CA THR A 49 3.57 0.43 -44.88
C THR A 49 4.59 -0.63 -44.50
N CYS A 50 4.11 -1.87 -44.33
CA CYS A 50 4.89 -3.05 -43.96
C CYS A 50 4.24 -4.32 -44.54
N ALA A 51 4.97 -5.43 -44.56
CA ALA A 51 4.33 -6.73 -44.71
C ALA A 51 3.41 -7.04 -43.52
N ASP A 52 2.35 -7.83 -43.74
CA ASP A 52 1.38 -8.19 -42.68
C ASP A 52 2.05 -8.89 -41.48
N THR A 53 3.16 -9.58 -41.71
CA THR A 53 3.94 -10.28 -40.69
C THR A 53 5.06 -9.45 -40.08
N ALA A 54 5.32 -8.25 -40.61
CA ALA A 54 6.41 -7.37 -40.18
C ALA A 54 6.02 -6.44 -39.02
N SER A 55 4.76 -6.50 -38.58
CA SER A 55 4.28 -5.70 -37.44
C SER A 55 3.26 -6.46 -36.62
N GLY A 56 3.23 -6.18 -35.32
CA GLY A 56 2.28 -6.82 -34.41
C GLY A 56 2.46 -6.39 -32.98
N PHE A 57 1.76 -7.09 -32.09
CA PHE A 57 1.93 -6.97 -30.66
C PHE A 57 2.96 -7.96 -30.14
N TYR A 58 3.53 -7.64 -28.98
CA TYR A 58 4.37 -8.56 -28.22
C TYR A 58 4.07 -8.52 -26.72
N ASN A 59 4.41 -9.63 -26.04
CA ASN A 59 4.60 -9.69 -24.61
C ASN A 59 5.93 -10.38 -24.30
N SER A 60 6.79 -9.68 -23.56
CA SER A 60 8.14 -10.07 -23.15
C SER A 60 8.34 -9.98 -21.65
N SER A 61 7.28 -10.06 -20.86
CA SER A 61 7.38 -10.20 -19.38
C SER A 61 8.26 -11.38 -18.95
N ALA A 62 8.49 -12.33 -19.85
CA ALA A 62 9.35 -13.50 -19.66
C ALA A 62 10.54 -13.54 -20.64
N ALA A 63 10.95 -12.40 -21.21
CA ALA A 63 12.08 -12.30 -22.14
C ALA A 63 12.96 -11.05 -21.88
N ASN A 64 14.16 -11.01 -22.44
CA ASN A 64 15.19 -10.01 -22.16
C ASN A 64 14.99 -8.65 -22.85
N VAL A 65 13.84 -8.39 -23.49
CA VAL A 65 13.53 -7.10 -24.14
C VAL A 65 13.58 -5.94 -23.14
N GLY A 66 13.25 -6.16 -21.85
CA GLY A 66 13.22 -5.09 -20.84
C GLY A 66 11.98 -4.18 -20.92
N ILE A 67 11.07 -4.44 -21.85
CA ILE A 67 9.73 -3.87 -21.91
C ILE A 67 8.74 -5.04 -21.83
N ASP A 68 7.71 -4.96 -20.97
CA ASP A 68 6.80 -6.11 -20.78
C ASP A 68 5.88 -6.36 -21.98
N SER A 69 5.44 -5.30 -22.67
CA SER A 69 4.51 -5.41 -23.81
C SER A 69 4.45 -4.14 -24.66
N GLY A 70 4.04 -4.33 -25.92
CA GLY A 70 3.72 -3.23 -26.84
C GLY A 70 3.68 -3.69 -28.28
N ILE A 71 4.06 -2.81 -29.20
CA ILE A 71 4.11 -3.14 -30.63
C ILE A 71 5.54 -3.35 -31.10
N VAL A 72 5.72 -4.29 -32.01
CA VAL A 72 6.98 -4.56 -32.67
C VAL A 72 6.84 -4.26 -34.15
N LEU A 73 7.85 -3.61 -34.73
CA LEU A 73 8.06 -3.48 -36.17
C LEU A 73 9.38 -4.16 -36.51
N THR A 74 9.46 -4.81 -37.66
CA THR A 74 10.67 -5.51 -38.12
C THR A 74 10.81 -5.42 -39.63
N SER A 75 12.05 -5.46 -40.12
CA SER A 75 12.33 -5.60 -41.55
C SER A 75 11.96 -6.97 -42.10
N GLY A 76 11.75 -7.99 -41.26
CA GLY A 76 11.29 -9.30 -41.72
C GLY A 76 9.96 -9.73 -41.12
N SER A 77 10.02 -10.73 -40.23
CA SER A 77 8.83 -11.30 -39.59
C SER A 77 8.90 -11.19 -38.08
N ILE A 78 7.81 -10.78 -37.42
CA ILE A 78 7.76 -10.71 -35.95
C ILE A 78 8.04 -12.07 -35.29
N LEU A 79 7.79 -13.18 -36.00
CA LEU A 79 8.11 -14.52 -35.50
C LEU A 79 9.62 -14.77 -35.40
N ASN A 80 10.42 -14.09 -36.23
CA ASN A 80 11.88 -14.20 -36.18
C ASN A 80 12.47 -13.44 -34.99
N ALA A 81 11.71 -12.62 -34.28
CA ALA A 81 12.16 -12.07 -33.00
C ALA A 81 12.05 -13.07 -31.84
N THR A 82 11.28 -14.16 -32.00
CA THR A 82 11.00 -15.08 -30.88
C THR A 82 12.20 -15.98 -30.59
N GLY A 83 12.77 -15.84 -29.39
CA GLY A 83 13.91 -16.64 -28.95
C GLY A 83 13.55 -18.09 -28.57
N PRO A 84 14.47 -18.89 -28.00
CA PRO A 84 15.87 -18.57 -27.74
C PRO A 84 16.64 -18.22 -29.01
N ASN A 85 17.75 -17.49 -28.88
CA ASN A 85 18.62 -17.13 -30.01
C ASN A 85 19.31 -18.37 -30.61
N THR A 86 18.62 -19.07 -31.51
CA THR A 86 19.02 -20.39 -32.01
C THR A 86 19.57 -20.40 -33.42
N SER A 87 19.77 -19.22 -34.01
CA SER A 87 20.13 -19.06 -35.41
C SER A 87 20.91 -17.77 -35.61
N GLY A 88 22.18 -17.81 -36.00
CA GLY A 88 22.95 -16.57 -36.29
C GLY A 88 22.63 -15.97 -37.66
N SER A 89 21.39 -16.10 -38.11
CA SER A 89 20.94 -15.74 -39.46
C SER A 89 19.41 -15.82 -39.60
N ALA A 90 18.65 -15.54 -38.54
CA ALA A 90 17.19 -15.55 -38.65
C ALA A 90 16.75 -14.46 -39.65
N SER A 91 15.82 -14.81 -40.53
CA SER A 91 15.53 -13.99 -41.70
C SER A 91 14.14 -14.27 -42.25
N ALA A 92 13.45 -13.24 -42.73
CA ALA A 92 12.26 -13.41 -43.55
C ALA A 92 12.08 -12.25 -44.53
N TRP A 93 12.29 -12.54 -45.82
CA TRP A 93 12.00 -11.61 -46.90
C TRP A 93 10.54 -11.12 -46.86
N ASN A 94 10.35 -9.82 -46.67
CA ASN A 94 9.06 -9.16 -46.55
C ASN A 94 8.61 -8.50 -47.87
N GLY A 95 9.54 -8.29 -48.83
CA GLY A 95 9.27 -7.80 -50.18
C GLY A 95 9.00 -6.31 -50.32
N TYR A 96 9.33 -5.51 -49.30
CA TYR A 96 9.29 -4.05 -49.33
C TYR A 96 10.65 -3.45 -49.75
N GLY A 97 10.61 -2.22 -50.25
CA GLY A 97 11.84 -1.46 -50.53
C GLY A 97 12.42 -0.84 -49.24
N GLY A 98 13.55 -0.16 -49.37
CA GLY A 98 14.06 0.71 -48.31
C GLY A 98 13.26 2.00 -48.12
N ASP A 99 13.77 2.84 -47.22
CA ASP A 99 13.25 4.16 -46.90
C ASP A 99 14.34 5.23 -47.06
N ALA A 100 14.06 6.26 -47.86
CA ALA A 100 15.05 7.29 -48.18
C ALA A 100 15.43 8.14 -46.96
N ASP A 101 14.52 8.34 -45.99
CA ASP A 101 14.84 9.10 -44.78
C ASP A 101 15.78 8.29 -43.87
N LEU A 102 15.62 6.95 -43.81
CA LEU A 102 16.59 6.08 -43.14
C LEU A 102 17.96 6.11 -43.83
N ASP A 103 18.02 6.14 -45.17
CA ASP A 103 19.27 6.23 -45.92
C ASP A 103 20.11 7.47 -45.54
N GLU A 104 19.45 8.58 -45.21
CA GLU A 104 20.14 9.81 -44.76
C GLU A 104 20.88 9.63 -43.42
N LEU A 105 20.43 8.70 -42.58
CA LEU A 105 21.05 8.40 -41.28
C LEU A 105 22.28 7.48 -41.40
N ILE A 106 22.42 6.80 -42.55
CA ILE A 106 23.50 5.84 -42.82
C ILE A 106 24.25 6.21 -44.12
N PRO A 107 24.92 7.36 -44.15
CA PRO A 107 25.44 7.94 -45.39
C PRO A 107 26.39 7.00 -46.13
N GLY A 108 26.05 6.69 -47.38
CA GLY A 108 26.82 5.80 -48.25
C GLY A 108 26.22 4.40 -48.43
N TYR A 109 25.13 4.10 -47.73
CA TYR A 109 24.40 2.84 -47.80
C TYR A 109 22.93 3.06 -48.16
N TYR A 110 22.25 1.98 -48.52
CA TYR A 110 20.81 1.97 -48.82
C TYR A 110 20.13 0.97 -47.90
N THR A 111 18.88 1.28 -47.57
CA THR A 111 18.01 0.40 -46.79
C THR A 111 17.18 -0.53 -47.66
N TYR A 112 16.70 -1.61 -47.06
CA TYR A 112 15.87 -2.65 -47.67
C TYR A 112 14.78 -3.10 -46.70
N GLU A 113 13.67 -3.62 -47.24
CA GLU A 113 12.63 -4.29 -46.45
C GLU A 113 12.01 -3.43 -45.34
N ALA A 114 11.95 -2.11 -45.56
CA ALA A 114 11.49 -1.17 -44.55
C ALA A 114 10.06 -1.46 -44.10
N CYS A 115 9.86 -1.52 -42.79
CA CYS A 115 8.55 -1.47 -42.16
C CYS A 115 8.39 -0.12 -41.45
N LEU A 116 7.38 0.65 -41.85
CA LEU A 116 7.10 1.94 -41.25
C LEU A 116 5.62 2.18 -40.97
N ILE A 117 5.38 3.01 -39.96
CA ILE A 117 4.07 3.56 -39.61
C ILE A 117 4.13 5.08 -39.56
N GLU A 118 3.06 5.71 -40.05
CA GLU A 118 2.87 7.15 -40.04
C GLU A 118 1.52 7.47 -39.42
N PHE A 119 1.44 8.42 -38.50
CA PHE A 119 0.19 8.78 -37.83
C PHE A 119 0.25 10.19 -37.27
N ASP A 120 -0.92 10.75 -36.99
CA ASP A 120 -1.03 12.04 -36.33
C ASP A 120 -1.23 11.84 -34.82
N MET A 121 -0.55 12.66 -34.02
CA MET A 121 -0.70 12.71 -32.58
C MET A 121 -1.05 14.12 -32.10
N THR A 122 -2.13 14.26 -31.35
CA THR A 122 -2.45 15.51 -30.65
C THR A 122 -1.96 15.40 -29.21
N VAL A 123 -1.11 16.33 -28.80
CA VAL A 123 -0.37 16.26 -27.54
C VAL A 123 -0.85 17.36 -26.60
N MET A 124 -1.47 17.00 -25.48
CA MET A 124 -1.99 17.92 -24.45
C MET A 124 -0.91 18.31 -23.43
N ALA A 125 0.33 18.46 -23.88
CA ALA A 125 1.47 18.80 -23.04
C ALA A 125 2.63 19.34 -23.87
N ASP A 126 3.72 19.68 -23.20
CA ASP A 126 4.88 20.33 -23.82
C ASP A 126 6.01 19.37 -24.24
N THR A 127 5.83 18.07 -24.02
CA THR A 127 6.80 17.04 -24.39
C THR A 127 6.05 15.77 -24.73
N VAL A 128 6.43 15.10 -25.82
CA VAL A 128 6.05 13.70 -26.07
C VAL A 128 7.28 12.82 -25.90
N ARG A 129 7.09 11.62 -25.34
CA ARG A 129 8.14 10.61 -25.12
C ARG A 129 7.71 9.31 -25.75
N ILE A 130 8.64 8.40 -26.01
CA ILE A 130 8.38 7.03 -26.42
C ILE A 130 9.52 6.14 -25.93
N ASN A 131 9.20 4.99 -25.34
CA ASN A 131 10.20 4.01 -24.92
C ASN A 131 10.30 2.90 -25.94
N TYR A 132 11.53 2.50 -26.23
CA TYR A 132 11.79 1.50 -27.26
C TYR A 132 13.06 0.69 -27.00
N VAL A 133 13.16 -0.44 -27.69
CA VAL A 133 14.37 -1.29 -27.79
C VAL A 133 14.56 -1.68 -29.24
N PHE A 134 15.75 -1.42 -29.77
CA PHE A 134 16.19 -1.88 -31.08
C PHE A 134 17.01 -3.16 -30.95
N GLY A 135 16.88 -4.08 -31.91
CA GLY A 135 17.69 -5.29 -32.02
C GLY A 135 17.87 -5.75 -33.47
N SER A 136 18.91 -6.53 -33.73
CA SER A 136 19.19 -7.09 -35.05
C SER A 136 19.99 -8.40 -34.95
N GLU A 137 19.82 -9.26 -35.95
CA GLU A 137 20.65 -10.45 -36.22
C GLU A 137 22.03 -10.11 -36.83
N GLU A 138 22.31 -8.85 -37.15
CA GLU A 138 23.60 -8.44 -37.71
C GLU A 138 24.64 -8.05 -36.64
N TYR A 139 24.20 -7.86 -35.39
CA TYR A 139 25.12 -7.70 -34.27
C TYR A 139 25.81 -9.05 -33.98
N LEU A 140 27.08 -9.14 -33.63
CA LEU A 140 28.12 -8.11 -33.65
C LEU A 140 29.02 -8.22 -34.89
N GLU A 141 28.82 -9.26 -35.70
CA GLU A 141 29.68 -9.70 -36.80
C GLU A 141 29.89 -8.61 -37.84
N TRP A 142 28.89 -7.74 -38.00
CA TRP A 142 28.83 -6.77 -39.07
C TRP A 142 29.01 -5.32 -38.63
N VAL A 143 29.31 -5.08 -37.35
CA VAL A 143 29.64 -3.76 -36.82
C VAL A 143 30.82 -3.15 -37.60
N GLY A 144 30.63 -1.91 -38.06
CA GLY A 144 31.58 -1.14 -38.86
C GLY A 144 31.52 -1.42 -40.37
N SER A 145 30.53 -2.19 -40.84
CA SER A 145 30.35 -2.51 -42.25
C SER A 145 29.18 -1.75 -42.90
N SER A 146 28.78 -2.15 -44.12
CA SER A 146 27.60 -1.63 -44.81
C SER A 146 26.27 -2.18 -44.29
N PHE A 147 26.35 -3.30 -43.56
CA PHE A 147 25.26 -3.96 -42.85
C PHE A 147 25.07 -3.23 -41.53
N ASN A 148 24.22 -2.21 -41.60
CA ASN A 148 24.10 -1.17 -40.59
C ASN A 148 22.64 -0.84 -40.34
N ASP A 149 21.87 -1.87 -39.99
CA ASP A 149 20.44 -1.74 -39.77
C ASP A 149 20.13 -0.55 -38.88
N VAL A 150 19.03 0.11 -39.23
CA VAL A 150 18.72 1.44 -38.71
C VAL A 150 17.23 1.55 -38.46
N PHE A 151 16.89 2.29 -37.41
CA PHE A 151 15.53 2.71 -37.15
C PHE A 151 15.51 4.19 -36.75
N ALA A 152 14.37 4.84 -36.91
CA ALA A 152 14.20 6.23 -36.55
C ALA A 152 12.75 6.61 -36.27
N PHE A 153 12.58 7.68 -35.49
CA PHE A 153 11.29 8.30 -35.18
C PHE A 153 11.33 9.76 -35.60
N TRP A 154 10.74 10.10 -36.74
CA TRP A 154 10.62 11.48 -37.17
C TRP A 154 9.36 12.11 -36.62
N VAL A 155 9.51 13.28 -36.01
CA VAL A 155 8.39 14.10 -35.54
C VAL A 155 8.42 15.43 -36.29
N SER A 156 7.28 15.83 -36.82
CA SER A 156 7.06 17.13 -37.45
C SER A 156 5.77 17.77 -36.97
N GLY A 157 5.65 19.10 -37.06
CA GLY A 157 4.47 19.82 -36.61
C GLY A 157 4.78 21.21 -36.07
N PRO A 158 3.83 21.85 -35.39
CA PRO A 158 3.97 23.20 -34.85
C PRO A 158 5.21 23.36 -33.95
N GLY A 159 6.05 24.36 -34.26
CA GLY A 159 7.30 24.60 -33.54
C GLY A 159 8.50 23.75 -34.00
N ILE A 160 8.29 22.78 -34.88
CA ILE A 160 9.33 21.93 -35.47
C ILE A 160 9.50 22.32 -36.95
N THR A 161 10.68 22.84 -37.32
CA THR A 161 10.90 23.41 -38.67
C THR A 161 11.11 22.31 -39.72
N ASP A 162 11.91 21.31 -39.40
CA ASP A 162 12.17 20.12 -40.20
C ASP A 162 11.88 18.89 -39.34
N ALA A 163 11.47 17.78 -39.94
CA ALA A 163 11.18 16.56 -39.20
C ALA A 163 12.42 16.09 -38.41
N VAL A 164 12.28 15.91 -37.10
CA VAL A 164 13.41 15.59 -36.20
C VAL A 164 13.37 14.11 -35.84
N ASN A 165 14.49 13.41 -36.04
CA ASN A 165 14.66 12.07 -35.49
C ASN A 165 14.88 12.14 -33.97
N ILE A 166 13.98 11.55 -33.19
CA ILE A 166 14.06 11.52 -31.72
C ILE A 166 14.62 10.19 -31.19
N ALA A 167 14.92 9.24 -32.06
CA ALA A 167 15.58 7.98 -31.75
C ALA A 167 17.10 8.11 -31.88
N THR A 168 17.70 8.80 -30.92
CA THR A 168 19.15 9.01 -30.85
C THR A 168 19.76 8.43 -29.59
N VAL A 169 21.07 8.20 -29.62
CA VAL A 169 21.82 7.78 -28.43
C VAL A 169 21.67 8.86 -27.34
N PRO A 170 21.32 8.50 -26.09
CA PRO A 170 20.95 9.48 -25.08
C PRO A 170 22.01 10.57 -24.87
N GLY A 171 21.56 11.83 -24.94
CA GLY A 171 22.42 13.00 -24.77
C GLY A 171 23.21 13.40 -26.04
N THR A 172 22.89 12.82 -27.20
CA THR A 172 23.56 13.10 -28.47
C THR A 172 22.55 13.20 -29.63
N ASP A 173 23.03 13.62 -30.80
CA ASP A 173 22.28 13.60 -32.07
C ASP A 173 22.65 12.36 -32.92
N VAL A 174 23.37 11.38 -32.36
CA VAL A 174 23.79 10.18 -33.08
C VAL A 174 22.57 9.27 -33.25
N PRO A 175 22.16 8.94 -34.49
CA PRO A 175 21.03 8.03 -34.70
C PRO A 175 21.38 6.64 -34.21
N VAL A 176 20.37 5.89 -33.78
CA VAL A 176 20.60 4.51 -33.37
C VAL A 176 20.61 3.60 -34.60
N ALA A 177 21.75 2.93 -34.79
CA ALA A 177 22.01 1.95 -35.83
C ALA A 177 23.13 1.03 -35.33
N ILE A 178 23.33 -0.10 -35.99
CA ILE A 178 24.32 -1.12 -35.58
C ILE A 178 25.72 -0.56 -35.40
N ASN A 179 26.19 0.25 -36.35
CA ASN A 179 27.51 0.86 -36.30
C ASN A 179 27.67 1.89 -35.18
N ASN A 180 26.54 2.42 -34.69
CA ASN A 180 26.53 3.47 -33.68
C ASN A 180 26.38 2.92 -32.26
N VAL A 181 25.57 1.89 -32.01
CA VAL A 181 25.37 1.32 -30.66
C VAL A 181 25.74 -0.16 -30.65
N ASN A 182 26.89 -0.49 -30.06
CA ASN A 182 27.44 -1.86 -30.04
C ASN A 182 28.42 -2.03 -28.86
N ASP A 183 29.15 -3.15 -28.81
CA ASP A 183 30.08 -3.47 -27.73
C ASP A 183 31.31 -2.53 -27.64
N TYR A 184 31.61 -1.76 -28.70
CA TYR A 184 32.71 -0.78 -28.70
C TYR A 184 32.20 0.67 -28.62
N SER A 185 31.12 1.00 -29.33
CA SER A 185 30.56 2.35 -29.44
C SER A 185 29.28 2.44 -28.61
N TYR A 186 29.26 3.35 -27.63
CA TYR A 186 28.11 3.54 -26.75
C TYR A 186 27.65 2.23 -26.06
N SER A 187 28.62 1.42 -25.64
CA SER A 187 28.43 0.07 -25.09
C SER A 187 27.52 -0.01 -23.87
N ASP A 188 27.39 1.08 -23.11
CA ASP A 188 26.46 1.16 -21.98
C ASP A 188 24.98 1.04 -22.41
N TYR A 189 24.68 1.27 -23.69
CA TYR A 189 23.36 1.14 -24.28
C TYR A 189 23.16 -0.14 -25.09
N TYR A 190 24.15 -1.03 -25.12
CA TYR A 190 24.14 -2.28 -25.88
C TYR A 190 24.06 -3.49 -24.93
N ILE A 191 23.28 -4.49 -25.32
CA ILE A 191 23.14 -5.78 -24.65
C ILE A 191 23.50 -6.85 -25.66
N HIS A 192 24.56 -7.59 -25.36
CA HIS A 192 24.95 -8.78 -26.12
C HIS A 192 23.96 -9.91 -25.88
N ASN A 193 23.47 -10.51 -26.96
CA ASN A 193 22.43 -11.52 -26.93
C ASN A 193 22.80 -12.81 -27.68
N GLY A 194 24.10 -13.05 -27.88
CA GLY A 194 24.64 -14.24 -28.55
C GLY A 194 24.84 -14.04 -30.05
N ASP A 195 25.08 -15.14 -30.75
CA ASP A 195 25.31 -15.25 -32.20
C ASP A 195 24.48 -16.40 -32.83
N GLY A 196 23.49 -16.90 -32.08
CA GLY A 196 22.74 -18.10 -32.45
C GLY A 196 23.38 -19.46 -32.12
N TYR A 197 24.63 -19.49 -31.62
CA TYR A 197 25.39 -20.73 -31.42
C TYR A 197 25.94 -20.92 -29.99
N GLU A 198 26.06 -19.87 -29.19
CA GLU A 198 26.70 -19.93 -27.85
C GLU A 198 25.73 -20.05 -26.66
N GLU A 199 26.04 -20.92 -25.68
CA GLU A 199 25.29 -20.98 -24.41
C GLU A 199 25.62 -19.76 -23.52
N PRO A 200 24.64 -19.18 -22.79
CA PRO A 200 23.28 -19.68 -22.61
C PRO A 200 22.28 -19.27 -23.71
N TYR A 201 22.64 -18.30 -24.57
CA TYR A 201 21.72 -17.59 -25.48
C TYR A 201 20.86 -18.51 -26.36
N TYR A 202 21.46 -19.52 -27.02
CA TYR A 202 20.70 -20.44 -27.87
C TYR A 202 19.86 -21.48 -27.13
N SER A 203 20.07 -21.62 -25.83
CA SER A 203 19.44 -22.67 -25.02
C SER A 203 18.38 -22.13 -24.05
N ASP A 204 18.49 -20.87 -23.65
CA ASP A 204 17.64 -20.24 -22.65
C ASP A 204 16.59 -19.34 -23.33
N PRO A 205 15.29 -19.70 -23.23
CA PRO A 205 14.22 -19.00 -23.96
C PRO A 205 13.92 -17.59 -23.40
N PHE A 206 14.61 -17.16 -22.34
CA PHE A 206 14.62 -15.76 -21.89
C PHE A 206 15.25 -14.81 -22.93
N TYR A 207 16.25 -15.27 -23.68
CA TYR A 207 16.91 -14.44 -24.69
C TYR A 207 16.12 -14.47 -25.99
N ILE A 208 15.79 -13.31 -26.56
CA ILE A 208 15.13 -13.23 -27.87
C ILE A 208 16.07 -13.65 -28.99
N GLN A 209 15.56 -13.76 -30.21
CA GLN A 209 16.34 -14.27 -31.34
C GLN A 209 17.48 -13.33 -31.76
N TYR A 210 17.26 -12.01 -31.83
CA TYR A 210 18.29 -11.04 -32.23
C TYR A 210 19.61 -11.19 -31.50
N ASP A 211 20.73 -11.26 -32.21
CA ASP A 211 22.09 -11.42 -31.65
C ASP A 211 22.56 -10.23 -30.78
N GLY A 212 21.97 -9.05 -30.99
CA GLY A 212 22.17 -7.89 -30.13
C GLY A 212 20.92 -7.06 -29.99
N ILE A 213 20.73 -6.48 -28.80
CA ILE A 213 19.69 -5.49 -28.54
C ILE A 213 20.26 -4.30 -27.82
N THR A 214 19.50 -3.22 -27.80
CA THR A 214 19.79 -2.05 -26.97
C THR A 214 19.15 -2.18 -25.59
N VAL A 215 19.64 -1.42 -24.61
CA VAL A 215 18.85 -1.19 -23.38
C VAL A 215 17.56 -0.45 -23.73
N VAL A 216 16.61 -0.38 -22.80
CA VAL A 216 15.42 0.47 -23.00
C VAL A 216 15.84 1.93 -23.15
N MET A 217 15.61 2.48 -24.34
CA MET A 217 15.91 3.87 -24.68
C MET A 217 14.64 4.72 -24.70
N GLU A 218 14.81 6.04 -24.61
CA GLU A 218 13.73 7.03 -24.60
C GLU A 218 13.96 8.04 -25.73
N GLY A 219 13.03 8.10 -26.67
CA GLY A 219 12.93 9.23 -27.59
C GLY A 219 12.04 10.29 -26.99
N LYS A 220 12.40 11.57 -27.13
CA LYS A 220 11.57 12.68 -26.65
C LYS A 220 11.76 13.96 -27.45
N ILE A 221 10.71 14.76 -27.52
CA ILE A 221 10.75 16.07 -28.16
C ILE A 221 9.76 17.02 -27.50
N ALA A 222 10.13 18.29 -27.44
CA ALA A 222 9.26 19.35 -26.97
C ALA A 222 8.12 19.59 -27.97
N THR A 223 6.92 19.81 -27.44
CA THR A 223 5.68 20.07 -28.16
C THR A 223 5.01 21.33 -27.64
N ILE A 224 4.00 21.80 -28.36
CA ILE A 224 3.09 22.85 -27.94
C ILE A 224 1.80 22.14 -27.53
N SER A 225 1.34 22.39 -26.31
CA SER A 225 0.14 21.75 -25.77
C SER A 225 -1.09 22.05 -26.63
N GLY A 226 -1.87 21.01 -26.93
CA GLY A 226 -3.08 21.08 -27.74
C GLY A 226 -2.84 21.01 -29.25
N GLU A 227 -1.57 21.07 -29.70
CA GLU A 227 -1.25 21.01 -31.12
C GLU A 227 -1.14 19.56 -31.62
N THR A 228 -1.35 19.41 -32.94
CA THR A 228 -1.23 18.13 -33.64
C THR A 228 0.12 18.04 -34.35
N TYR A 229 0.79 16.93 -34.14
CA TYR A 229 2.07 16.56 -34.72
C TYR A 229 1.91 15.33 -35.61
N HIS A 230 2.79 15.18 -36.59
CA HIS A 230 2.87 13.99 -37.42
C HIS A 230 4.11 13.19 -37.02
N MET A 231 3.94 11.89 -36.79
CA MET A 231 5.00 10.97 -36.42
C MET A 231 5.17 9.88 -37.49
N LYS A 232 6.40 9.70 -37.96
CA LYS A 232 6.84 8.57 -38.79
C LYS A 232 7.81 7.70 -37.99
N ILE A 233 7.55 6.41 -37.90
CA ILE A 233 8.44 5.42 -37.31
C ILE A 233 8.84 4.43 -38.40
N ALA A 234 10.13 4.21 -38.62
CA ALA A 234 10.61 3.22 -39.58
C ALA A 234 11.75 2.38 -39.00
N VAL A 235 11.81 1.13 -39.44
CA VAL A 235 12.93 0.20 -39.23
C VAL A 235 13.20 -0.52 -40.55
N ALA A 236 14.46 -0.71 -40.89
CA ALA A 236 14.85 -1.37 -42.14
C ALA A 236 16.22 -2.03 -42.00
N ASP A 237 16.43 -3.05 -42.83
CA ASP A 237 17.76 -3.59 -43.05
C ASP A 237 18.61 -2.57 -43.81
N ALA A 238 19.91 -2.61 -43.63
CA ALA A 238 20.83 -1.77 -44.39
C ALA A 238 21.91 -2.58 -45.11
N GLY A 239 22.29 -2.14 -46.30
CA GLY A 239 23.33 -2.79 -47.10
C GLY A 239 22.81 -4.00 -47.88
N ASP A 240 22.06 -4.89 -47.24
CA ASP A 240 21.19 -5.86 -47.89
C ASP A 240 19.84 -6.02 -47.15
N GLY A 241 19.04 -7.02 -47.51
CA GLY A 241 17.77 -7.35 -46.86
C GLY A 241 17.72 -8.83 -46.52
N ILE A 242 18.76 -9.31 -45.83
CA ILE A 242 18.90 -10.72 -45.46
C ILE A 242 18.67 -10.92 -43.97
N TYR A 243 19.33 -10.17 -43.09
CA TYR A 243 19.25 -10.42 -41.64
C TYR A 243 18.33 -9.41 -40.98
N ASP A 244 17.32 -9.93 -40.29
CA ASP A 244 16.21 -9.09 -39.85
C ASP A 244 16.62 -8.23 -38.65
N THR A 245 16.11 -6.99 -38.65
CA THR A 245 16.13 -6.06 -37.53
C THR A 245 14.72 -5.80 -37.00
N GLY A 246 14.62 -5.34 -35.75
CA GLY A 246 13.36 -5.05 -35.10
C GLY A 246 13.44 -3.94 -34.06
N VAL A 247 12.33 -3.21 -33.91
CA VAL A 247 12.13 -2.24 -32.85
C VAL A 247 10.88 -2.58 -32.05
N PHE A 248 11.05 -2.74 -30.74
CA PHE A 248 10.02 -2.98 -29.75
C PHE A 248 9.64 -1.67 -29.09
N LEU A 249 8.40 -1.23 -29.26
CA LEU A 249 7.87 0.01 -28.68
C LEU A 249 7.00 -0.34 -27.48
N LYS A 250 7.11 0.42 -26.39
CA LYS A 250 6.33 0.16 -25.16
C LYS A 250 4.89 0.65 -25.27
N THR A 251 3.94 -0.20 -24.88
CA THR A 251 2.51 0.17 -24.75
C THR A 251 2.35 1.43 -23.89
N GLY A 252 1.54 2.38 -24.35
CA GLY A 252 1.21 3.61 -23.63
C GLY A 252 2.40 4.53 -23.37
N SER A 253 3.57 4.27 -23.97
CA SER A 253 4.75 5.10 -23.75
C SER A 253 4.77 6.36 -24.60
N LEU A 254 3.94 6.45 -25.66
CA LEU A 254 3.75 7.67 -26.44
C LEU A 254 2.95 8.69 -25.62
N GLY A 255 3.59 9.27 -24.63
CA GLY A 255 2.92 10.05 -23.59
C GLY A 255 3.76 11.21 -23.10
N SER A 256 3.10 12.14 -22.44
CA SER A 256 3.73 13.36 -21.94
C SER A 256 3.89 13.40 -20.44
N LEU A 257 3.19 12.53 -19.72
CA LEU A 257 3.09 12.58 -18.27
C LEU A 257 4.10 11.65 -17.60
N ARG A 258 4.89 12.20 -16.69
CA ARG A 258 5.38 11.44 -15.54
C ARG A 258 4.26 11.48 -14.51
N MET A 259 3.33 10.54 -14.58
CA MET A 259 2.29 10.44 -13.56
C MET A 259 2.92 9.85 -12.31
N GLY A 260 3.23 10.72 -11.35
CA GLY A 260 3.38 10.32 -9.96
C GLY A 260 2.04 10.52 -9.29
N THR A 261 1.56 9.50 -8.59
CA THR A 261 0.46 9.65 -7.64
C THR A 261 1.08 9.56 -6.26
N GLY A 262 0.98 10.66 -5.51
CA GLY A 262 1.33 10.71 -4.10
C GLY A 262 0.04 10.79 -3.30
N TYR A 263 0.00 10.03 -2.21
CA TYR A 263 -1.05 10.18 -1.22
C TYR A 263 -0.47 10.76 0.07
N TYR A 264 -1.15 11.73 0.66
CA TYR A 264 -0.85 12.20 2.01
C TYR A 264 -2.16 12.58 2.73
N GLY A 265 -2.18 12.38 4.05
CA GLY A 265 -3.24 12.89 4.91
C GLY A 265 -2.94 14.33 5.35
N ASP A 266 -3.96 15.04 5.82
CA ASP A 266 -3.74 16.33 6.49
C ASP A 266 -3.08 16.14 7.87
N GLY A 267 -2.23 17.09 8.27
CA GLY A 267 -1.54 17.09 9.57
C GLY A 267 -0.59 15.92 9.75
N ASP A 268 -0.77 15.18 10.86
CA ASP A 268 0.05 14.02 11.24
C ASP A 268 -0.54 12.69 10.74
N ALA A 269 -1.68 12.71 10.03
CA ALA A 269 -2.34 11.50 9.55
C ALA A 269 -1.68 10.96 8.27
N ILE A 270 -1.56 9.64 8.18
CA ILE A 270 -0.90 8.95 7.05
C ILE A 270 -1.93 8.48 6.00
N GLY A 271 -3.22 8.75 6.25
CA GLY A 271 -4.37 8.17 5.55
C GLY A 271 -5.57 9.09 5.54
N ALA A 272 -6.67 8.62 4.93
CA ALA A 272 -7.96 9.28 4.96
C ALA A 272 -8.78 8.49 5.98
N GLY A 273 -9.43 9.19 6.90
CA GLY A 273 -10.28 8.52 7.87
C GLY A 273 -11.38 9.42 8.36
N GLU A 274 -12.55 8.83 8.57
CA GLU A 274 -13.71 9.55 9.06
C GLU A 274 -13.42 10.25 10.37
N LYS A 275 -13.87 11.52 10.49
CA LYS A 275 -13.59 12.43 11.61
C LYS A 275 -12.12 12.62 11.98
N CYS A 276 -11.21 12.12 11.17
CA CYS A 276 -9.80 12.12 11.46
C CYS A 276 -9.04 13.01 10.49
N SER A 277 -9.10 12.67 9.21
CA SER A 277 -8.26 13.31 8.19
C SER A 277 -8.83 13.13 6.80
N ASN A 278 -8.64 14.15 5.98
CA ASN A 278 -8.85 14.06 4.55
C ASN A 278 -7.62 13.47 3.89
N GLY A 279 -7.85 12.79 2.78
CA GLY A 279 -6.80 12.39 1.86
C GLY A 279 -6.66 13.30 0.66
N TYR A 280 -5.51 13.21 0.01
CA TYR A 280 -5.22 13.95 -1.21
C TYR A 280 -4.47 13.06 -2.19
N ILE A 281 -4.88 13.08 -3.45
CA ILE A 281 -4.13 12.49 -4.56
C ILE A 281 -3.55 13.62 -5.38
N ASP A 282 -2.22 13.67 -5.48
CA ASP A 282 -1.51 14.66 -6.29
C ASP A 282 -1.32 14.14 -7.73
N PHE A 283 -1.76 14.93 -8.70
CA PHE A 283 -1.53 14.70 -10.13
C PHE A 283 -0.46 15.67 -10.60
N ILE A 284 0.75 15.17 -10.87
CA ILE A 284 1.89 16.02 -11.20
C ILE A 284 2.11 16.06 -12.72
N ASN A 285 2.16 17.29 -13.24
CA ASN A 285 2.74 17.61 -14.54
C ASN A 285 4.10 18.31 -14.35
N TYR A 286 5.18 17.58 -14.59
CA TYR A 286 6.55 18.08 -14.36
C TYR A 286 6.96 19.26 -15.25
N VAL A 287 6.23 19.48 -16.35
CA VAL A 287 6.50 20.61 -17.23
C VAL A 287 5.17 21.26 -17.67
N PRO A 288 4.83 22.42 -17.09
CA PRO A 288 3.51 23.02 -17.23
C PRO A 288 3.27 23.57 -18.64
N GLY A 289 2.14 23.23 -19.25
CA GLY A 289 1.72 23.72 -20.57
C GLY A 289 1.05 25.10 -20.52
N ALA A 290 0.87 25.73 -21.68
CA ALA A 290 0.15 27.01 -21.81
C ALA A 290 -1.39 26.86 -21.80
N GLU A 291 -1.89 25.63 -21.83
CA GLU A 291 -3.30 25.27 -21.83
C GLU A 291 -3.60 24.31 -20.67
N ASP A 292 -4.87 24.18 -20.33
CA ASP A 292 -5.35 23.22 -19.34
C ASP A 292 -5.10 21.78 -19.80
N LEU A 293 -4.52 20.95 -18.92
CA LEU A 293 -4.34 19.52 -19.13
C LEU A 293 -5.47 18.77 -18.41
N VAL A 294 -6.37 18.15 -19.17
CA VAL A 294 -7.44 17.29 -18.64
C VAL A 294 -6.94 15.85 -18.59
N ILE A 295 -7.12 15.21 -17.44
CA ILE A 295 -6.70 13.84 -17.15
C ILE A 295 -7.94 13.02 -16.81
N ASP A 296 -8.20 11.99 -17.60
CA ASP A 296 -9.23 10.98 -17.33
C ASP A 296 -8.72 9.88 -16.40
N TYR A 297 -9.58 9.42 -15.50
CA TYR A 297 -9.30 8.31 -14.59
C TYR A 297 -10.56 7.52 -14.23
N HIS A 298 -10.37 6.26 -13.84
CA HIS A 298 -11.40 5.44 -13.21
C HIS A 298 -11.20 5.39 -11.69
N ILE A 299 -12.30 5.50 -10.94
CA ILE A 299 -12.32 5.25 -9.49
C ILE A 299 -13.12 3.97 -9.23
N SER A 300 -12.55 3.10 -8.42
CA SER A 300 -13.15 1.85 -7.95
C SER A 300 -12.60 1.51 -6.56
N GLY A 301 -12.86 0.32 -6.04
CA GLY A 301 -12.39 -0.10 -4.73
C GLY A 301 -13.49 -0.84 -3.96
N THR A 302 -13.29 -1.00 -2.66
CA THR A 302 -14.36 -1.44 -1.76
C THR A 302 -15.19 -0.25 -1.29
N ALA A 303 -14.55 0.91 -1.08
CA ALA A 303 -15.23 2.16 -0.75
C ALA A 303 -16.03 2.69 -1.96
N ILE A 304 -17.28 3.02 -1.72
CA ILE A 304 -18.31 3.48 -2.63
C ILE A 304 -18.22 5.00 -2.82
N ASN A 305 -17.88 5.41 -4.04
CA ASN A 305 -17.81 6.82 -4.44
C ASN A 305 -19.15 7.55 -4.25
N GLY A 306 -19.16 8.59 -3.41
CA GLY A 306 -20.35 9.37 -3.05
C GLY A 306 -21.15 8.84 -1.86
N SER A 307 -20.77 7.70 -1.29
CA SER A 307 -21.32 7.17 -0.03
C SER A 307 -20.31 7.29 1.10
N ASP A 308 -19.10 6.74 0.91
CA ASP A 308 -18.11 6.61 1.99
C ASP A 308 -17.08 7.76 1.93
N TYR A 309 -17.03 8.44 0.77
CA TYR A 309 -16.33 9.71 0.57
C TYR A 309 -17.11 10.59 -0.41
N GLU A 310 -16.86 11.90 -0.35
CA GLU A 310 -17.51 12.87 -1.24
C GLU A 310 -17.40 12.45 -2.71
N LEU A 311 -18.47 12.66 -3.47
CA LEU A 311 -18.53 12.24 -4.87
C LEU A 311 -17.40 12.85 -5.70
N ILE A 312 -16.54 11.99 -6.22
CA ILE A 312 -15.48 12.35 -7.16
C ILE A 312 -15.93 12.05 -8.60
N GLY A 313 -15.60 12.96 -9.53
CA GLY A 313 -15.85 12.77 -10.96
C GLY A 313 -14.90 11.77 -11.63
N GLU A 314 -14.84 11.78 -12.97
CA GLU A 314 -13.95 10.90 -13.76
C GLU A 314 -12.78 11.67 -14.41
N GLN A 315 -12.67 12.97 -14.12
CA GLN A 315 -11.66 13.84 -14.71
C GLN A 315 -11.08 14.79 -13.67
N ILE A 316 -9.81 15.17 -13.87
CA ILE A 316 -9.16 16.27 -13.16
C ILE A 316 -8.40 17.13 -14.16
N THR A 317 -8.39 18.44 -13.91
CA THR A 317 -7.69 19.40 -14.76
C THR A 317 -6.50 19.97 -14.01
N ILE A 318 -5.30 19.84 -14.59
CA ILE A 318 -4.13 20.64 -14.22
C ILE A 318 -4.22 21.95 -15.03
N PRO A 319 -4.47 23.11 -14.40
CA PRO A 319 -4.64 24.35 -15.13
C PRO A 319 -3.38 24.77 -15.88
N ALA A 320 -3.55 25.58 -16.93
CA ALA A 320 -2.46 26.20 -17.67
C ALA A 320 -1.41 26.84 -16.74
N GLY A 321 -0.13 26.53 -16.99
CA GLY A 321 1.01 27.04 -16.21
C GLY A 321 1.23 26.35 -14.86
N MET A 322 0.37 25.40 -14.46
CA MET A 322 0.49 24.69 -13.19
C MET A 322 1.18 23.34 -13.34
N THR A 323 1.96 22.97 -12.33
CA THR A 323 2.69 21.70 -12.30
C THR A 323 1.90 20.57 -11.63
N ASN A 324 0.75 20.87 -11.03
CA ASN A 324 -0.08 19.83 -10.44
C ASN A 324 -1.55 20.23 -10.25
N ALA A 325 -2.38 19.21 -10.01
CA ALA A 325 -3.74 19.34 -9.50
C ALA A 325 -3.93 18.33 -8.36
N ILE A 326 -4.68 18.73 -7.34
CA ILE A 326 -4.91 17.92 -6.15
C ILE A 326 -6.36 17.47 -6.15
N LEU A 327 -6.58 16.16 -6.10
CA LEU A 327 -7.88 15.55 -5.92
C LEU A 327 -8.09 15.26 -4.42
N PRO A 328 -8.98 15.97 -3.72
CA PRO A 328 -9.29 15.67 -2.33
C PRO A 328 -10.14 14.39 -2.22
N ILE A 329 -9.81 13.58 -1.23
CA ILE A 329 -10.61 12.44 -0.76
C ILE A 329 -11.14 12.82 0.61
N ILE A 330 -12.42 13.15 0.67
CA ILE A 330 -13.06 13.64 1.90
C ILE A 330 -13.98 12.51 2.39
N PRO A 331 -13.60 11.78 3.45
CA PRO A 331 -14.45 10.74 4.03
C PRO A 331 -15.80 11.34 4.46
N ILE A 332 -16.89 10.62 4.19
CA ILE A 332 -18.21 10.96 4.69
C ILE A 332 -18.38 10.26 6.02
N GLU A 333 -18.79 11.00 7.05
CA GLU A 333 -19.14 10.38 8.34
C GLU A 333 -20.46 9.61 8.21
N ASP A 334 -20.43 8.34 8.59
CA ASP A 334 -21.66 7.61 8.91
C ASP A 334 -21.59 6.83 10.24
N ALA A 335 -22.52 5.92 10.45
CA ALA A 335 -22.66 5.17 11.70
C ALA A 335 -22.45 3.66 11.53
N GLU A 336 -22.07 3.24 10.33
CA GLU A 336 -21.76 1.85 10.03
C GLU A 336 -20.31 1.55 10.43
N ASP A 337 -20.00 0.26 10.53
CA ASP A 337 -18.67 -0.24 10.86
C ASP A 337 -18.29 -1.20 9.74
N GLU A 338 -17.59 -0.67 8.75
CA GLU A 338 -17.26 -1.31 7.49
C GLU A 338 -15.80 -1.80 7.50
N GLY A 339 -15.01 -1.28 8.44
CA GLY A 339 -13.60 -1.60 8.64
C GLY A 339 -12.70 -0.80 7.70
N VAL A 340 -11.56 -1.39 7.32
CA VAL A 340 -10.65 -0.73 6.37
C VAL A 340 -11.10 -1.01 4.94
N GLU A 341 -11.41 0.06 4.23
CA GLU A 341 -11.78 0.03 2.83
C GLU A 341 -10.66 0.50 1.92
N THR A 342 -10.83 0.29 0.61
CA THR A 342 -9.86 0.66 -0.41
C THR A 342 -10.50 1.57 -1.45
N ILE A 343 -9.74 2.57 -1.88
CA ILE A 343 -10.02 3.36 -3.08
C ILE A 343 -8.90 3.09 -4.08
N ILE A 344 -9.28 2.74 -5.30
CA ILE A 344 -8.41 2.40 -6.42
C ILE A 344 -8.63 3.42 -7.53
N LEU A 345 -7.59 4.22 -7.81
CA LEU A 345 -7.57 5.18 -8.92
C LEU A 345 -6.72 4.65 -10.06
N GLN A 346 -7.32 4.53 -11.25
CA GLN A 346 -6.66 4.01 -12.44
C GLN A 346 -6.58 5.10 -13.52
N LEU A 347 -5.36 5.44 -13.88
CA LEU A 347 -5.06 6.36 -14.97
C LEU A 347 -5.10 5.57 -16.26
N TYR A 348 -5.90 5.99 -17.22
CA TYR A 348 -6.12 5.22 -18.44
C TYR A 348 -6.20 6.09 -19.69
N ASN A 349 -5.97 5.47 -20.86
CA ASN A 349 -6.22 6.11 -22.14
C ASN A 349 -7.72 6.00 -22.49
N PRO A 350 -8.46 7.10 -22.69
CA PRO A 350 -9.86 7.01 -23.08
C PRO A 350 -10.10 6.36 -24.45
N GLN A 351 -9.15 6.46 -25.38
CA GLN A 351 -9.24 5.87 -26.71
C GLN A 351 -8.92 4.37 -26.70
N SER A 352 -7.86 3.97 -25.98
CA SER A 352 -7.38 2.58 -25.99
C SER A 352 -7.89 1.72 -24.83
N GLY A 353 -8.39 2.34 -23.76
CA GLY A 353 -8.73 1.68 -22.50
C GLY A 353 -7.51 1.21 -21.70
N TYR A 354 -6.29 1.48 -22.17
CA TYR A 354 -5.06 1.01 -21.53
C TYR A 354 -4.82 1.74 -20.21
N ILE A 355 -4.54 0.98 -19.14
CA ILE A 355 -4.28 1.50 -17.80
C ILE A 355 -2.78 1.74 -17.64
N TYR A 356 -2.40 3.01 -17.48
CA TYR A 356 -1.00 3.44 -17.34
C TYR A 356 -0.46 3.25 -15.93
N ASN A 357 -1.33 3.46 -14.94
CA ASN A 357 -0.96 3.47 -13.53
C ASN A 357 -2.18 3.14 -12.68
N THR A 358 -1.96 2.45 -11.58
CA THR A 358 -2.99 2.17 -10.57
C THR A 358 -2.44 2.61 -9.22
N LEU A 359 -3.18 3.49 -8.55
CA LEU A 359 -2.97 3.86 -7.16
C LEU A 359 -4.02 3.16 -6.30
N THR A 360 -3.59 2.57 -5.19
CA THR A 360 -4.48 2.04 -4.17
C THR A 360 -4.14 2.69 -2.85
N PHE A 361 -5.15 3.17 -2.13
CA PHE A 361 -4.99 3.68 -0.78
C PHE A 361 -6.20 3.29 0.07
N ASN A 362 -5.99 3.27 1.38
CA ASN A 362 -7.01 2.83 2.32
C ASN A 362 -7.83 4.01 2.82
N LEU A 363 -9.12 3.76 3.00
CA LEU A 363 -10.06 4.61 3.72
C LEU A 363 -10.39 3.89 5.03
N ASN A 364 -10.32 4.62 6.14
CA ASN A 364 -10.59 4.06 7.47
C ASN A 364 -11.83 4.69 8.07
N ASP A 365 -12.65 3.87 8.73
CA ASP A 365 -13.74 4.36 9.58
C ASP A 365 -13.24 5.23 10.74
N GLU A 366 -14.20 5.86 11.43
CA GLU A 366 -13.97 6.60 12.65
C GLU A 366 -13.17 5.74 13.64
N ALA A 367 -12.06 6.28 14.15
CA ALA A 367 -11.33 5.62 15.21
C ALA A 367 -12.26 5.41 16.42
N LYS A 368 -12.27 4.19 16.94
CA LYS A 368 -13.06 3.82 18.12
C LYS A 368 -12.14 3.54 19.30
N ALA A 369 -12.69 3.77 20.49
CA ALA A 369 -12.07 3.47 21.76
C ALA A 369 -13.11 2.89 22.69
N ASP A 370 -12.98 1.62 23.03
CA ASP A 370 -13.71 1.02 24.13
C ASP A 370 -12.86 -0.01 24.89
N TYR A 371 -13.30 -0.33 26.11
CA TYR A 371 -12.63 -1.31 26.96
C TYR A 371 -13.54 -1.98 27.98
N THR A 372 -13.14 -3.16 28.41
CA THR A 372 -13.73 -3.85 29.56
C THR A 372 -12.77 -3.86 30.74
N PHE A 373 -13.29 -4.07 31.94
CA PHE A 373 -12.46 -4.18 33.14
C PHE A 373 -13.05 -5.16 34.16
N SER A 374 -12.18 -5.69 35.01
CA SER A 374 -12.58 -6.49 36.17
C SER A 374 -11.80 -6.05 37.41
N THR A 375 -12.50 -5.93 38.54
CA THR A 375 -11.92 -5.41 39.78
C THR A 375 -11.81 -6.52 40.82
N THR A 376 -10.64 -6.64 41.45
CA THR A 376 -10.40 -7.46 42.64
C THR A 376 -9.74 -6.59 43.71
N ASP A 377 -10.50 -6.24 44.75
CA ASP A 377 -10.10 -5.29 45.79
C ASP A 377 -9.64 -3.93 45.22
N ALA A 378 -8.34 -3.64 45.35
CA ALA A 378 -7.70 -2.43 44.86
C ALA A 378 -7.03 -2.61 43.48
N THR A 379 -7.06 -3.81 42.90
CA THR A 379 -6.43 -4.11 41.61
C THR A 379 -7.49 -4.27 40.52
N VAL A 380 -7.26 -3.63 39.38
CA VAL A 380 -8.16 -3.66 38.22
C VAL A 380 -7.38 -4.14 37.00
N SER A 381 -7.92 -5.15 36.33
CA SER A 381 -7.42 -5.61 35.03
C SER A 381 -8.27 -4.99 33.92
N PHE A 382 -7.64 -4.31 32.98
CA PHE A 382 -8.27 -3.67 31.84
C PHE A 382 -8.00 -4.46 30.56
N ALA A 383 -8.97 -4.43 29.63
CA ALA A 383 -8.80 -4.99 28.30
C ALA A 383 -9.43 -4.10 27.23
N SER A 384 -8.64 -3.64 26.28
CA SER A 384 -9.15 -2.89 25.11
C SER A 384 -10.01 -3.81 24.23
N THR A 385 -11.01 -3.23 23.57
CA THR A 385 -11.87 -3.95 22.59
C THR A 385 -11.60 -3.57 21.14
N GLU A 386 -10.61 -2.70 20.89
CA GLU A 386 -10.37 -2.12 19.58
C GLU A 386 -9.36 -2.94 18.79
N GLU A 387 -9.80 -3.56 17.69
CA GLU A 387 -8.95 -4.43 16.86
C GLU A 387 -8.03 -3.63 15.92
N ASP A 388 -8.45 -2.44 15.47
CA ASP A 388 -7.69 -1.60 14.53
C ASP A 388 -6.70 -0.64 15.19
N ALA A 389 -6.63 -0.66 16.53
CA ALA A 389 -5.69 0.15 17.30
C ALA A 389 -4.27 -0.43 17.22
N VAL A 390 -3.28 0.43 16.93
CA VAL A 390 -1.85 0.11 16.93
C VAL A 390 -1.11 0.66 18.15
N SER A 391 -1.74 1.56 18.91
CA SER A 391 -1.23 2.02 20.21
C SER A 391 -2.34 2.39 21.18
N TRP A 392 -2.04 2.25 22.48
CA TRP A 392 -2.94 2.52 23.60
C TRP A 392 -2.28 3.48 24.59
N SER A 393 -3.08 4.35 25.18
CA SER A 393 -2.68 5.25 26.27
C SER A 393 -3.78 5.29 27.32
N TRP A 394 -3.45 4.79 28.51
CA TRP A 394 -4.32 4.73 29.66
C TRP A 394 -4.00 5.86 30.63
N ASN A 395 -5.04 6.50 31.16
CA ASN A 395 -4.96 7.37 32.33
C ASN A 395 -5.87 6.81 33.41
N PHE A 396 -5.29 6.40 34.54
CA PHE A 396 -6.02 5.75 35.62
C PHE A 396 -6.66 6.72 36.62
N ASP A 397 -6.56 8.05 36.39
CA ASP A 397 -7.14 9.10 37.24
C ASP A 397 -6.58 9.14 38.68
N ASP A 398 -5.42 8.52 38.91
CA ASP A 398 -4.65 8.58 40.16
C ASP A 398 -3.24 9.17 39.96
N GLY A 399 -2.98 9.71 38.77
CA GLY A 399 -1.69 10.25 38.34
C GLY A 399 -0.78 9.24 37.65
N SER A 400 -1.17 7.96 37.55
CA SER A 400 -0.45 6.95 36.78
C SER A 400 -1.04 6.73 35.39
N VAL A 401 -0.21 6.22 34.48
CA VAL A 401 -0.54 5.96 33.07
C VAL A 401 0.03 4.62 32.62
N SER A 402 -0.49 4.05 31.53
CA SER A 402 0.08 2.87 30.88
C SER A 402 -0.04 2.97 29.35
N THR A 403 0.86 2.30 28.63
CA THR A 403 0.79 2.14 27.16
C THR A 403 0.61 0.69 26.73
N GLU A 404 0.38 -0.22 27.68
CA GLU A 404 0.05 -1.61 27.36
C GLU A 404 -1.38 -1.68 26.80
N GLU A 405 -1.63 -2.60 25.87
CA GLU A 405 -2.98 -2.85 25.35
C GLU A 405 -3.95 -3.29 26.46
N ASN A 406 -3.49 -4.18 27.34
CA ASN A 406 -4.29 -4.81 28.39
C ASN A 406 -3.60 -4.70 29.77
N PRO A 407 -3.56 -3.51 30.40
CA PRO A 407 -2.82 -3.29 31.64
C PRO A 407 -3.53 -3.84 32.87
N VAL A 408 -2.74 -4.13 33.90
CA VAL A 408 -3.25 -4.39 35.26
C VAL A 408 -2.73 -3.28 36.17
N HIS A 409 -3.63 -2.59 36.88
CA HIS A 409 -3.30 -1.45 37.72
C HIS A 409 -3.80 -1.63 39.17
N SER A 410 -2.99 -1.22 40.15
CA SER A 410 -3.31 -1.30 41.58
C SER A 410 -3.41 0.09 42.19
N TYR A 411 -4.58 0.43 42.74
CA TYR A 411 -4.87 1.71 43.36
C TYR A 411 -4.42 1.73 44.83
N ALA A 412 -3.77 2.82 45.25
CA ALA A 412 -3.30 2.98 46.62
C ALA A 412 -4.45 3.16 47.64
N THR A 413 -5.61 3.64 47.20
CA THR A 413 -6.77 3.93 48.06
C THR A 413 -8.03 3.45 47.35
N GLY A 414 -9.00 2.92 48.11
CA GLY A 414 -10.32 2.63 47.56
C GLY A 414 -11.05 3.91 47.16
N GLY A 415 -11.70 3.92 46.01
CA GLY A 415 -12.37 5.10 45.47
C GLY A 415 -13.04 4.83 44.13
N THR A 416 -13.57 5.87 43.52
CA THR A 416 -14.06 5.82 42.13
C THR A 416 -13.14 6.67 41.28
N TYR A 417 -12.65 6.09 40.19
CA TYR A 417 -11.67 6.65 39.27
C TYR A 417 -12.27 6.79 37.88
N ASN A 418 -12.07 7.92 37.22
CA ASN A 418 -12.48 8.13 35.84
C ASN A 418 -11.39 7.67 34.86
N VAL A 419 -11.26 6.36 34.69
CA VAL A 419 -10.22 5.79 33.83
C VAL A 419 -10.52 6.13 32.39
N CYS A 420 -9.52 6.61 31.65
CA CYS A 420 -9.63 6.92 30.23
C CYS A 420 -8.67 6.06 29.41
N LEU A 421 -9.15 5.59 28.27
CA LEU A 421 -8.38 4.92 27.22
C LEU A 421 -8.39 5.80 25.99
N THR A 422 -7.19 6.13 25.49
CA THR A 422 -7.00 6.67 24.15
C THR A 422 -6.36 5.59 23.26
N THR A 423 -7.00 5.27 22.15
CA THR A 423 -6.48 4.35 21.11
C THR A 423 -6.04 5.16 19.89
N THR A 424 -5.03 4.68 19.17
CA THR A 424 -4.58 5.24 17.89
C THR A 424 -4.55 4.13 16.86
N ASN A 425 -5.12 4.35 15.67
CA ASN A 425 -5.04 3.38 14.56
C ASN A 425 -3.80 3.62 13.68
N ALA A 426 -3.58 2.75 12.69
CA ALA A 426 -2.41 2.82 11.80
C ALA A 426 -2.27 4.14 11.01
N ASN A 427 -3.38 4.87 10.81
CA ASN A 427 -3.39 6.16 10.12
C ASN A 427 -3.07 7.34 11.03
N GLY A 428 -2.88 7.12 12.34
CA GLY A 428 -2.67 8.18 13.33
C GLY A 428 -3.96 8.77 13.90
N CYS A 429 -5.13 8.20 13.58
CA CYS A 429 -6.42 8.65 14.09
C CYS A 429 -6.60 8.19 15.53
N ASN A 430 -7.02 9.12 16.41
CA ASN A 430 -7.18 8.87 17.84
C ASN A 430 -8.63 8.87 18.26
N ALA A 431 -8.98 7.98 19.18
CA ALA A 431 -10.26 7.95 19.85
C ALA A 431 -10.07 7.87 21.35
N ASN A 432 -11.01 8.42 22.13
CA ASN A 432 -10.92 8.42 23.58
C ASN A 432 -12.25 8.06 24.24
N THR A 433 -12.20 7.12 25.17
CA THR A 433 -13.32 6.76 26.03
C THR A 433 -12.92 6.83 27.50
N CYS A 434 -13.88 7.09 28.39
CA CYS A 434 -13.66 7.02 29.82
C CYS A 434 -14.82 6.29 30.52
N LYS A 435 -14.50 5.39 31.46
CA LYS A 435 -15.48 4.71 32.31
C LYS A 435 -15.14 4.88 33.79
N GLN A 436 -16.18 4.97 34.61
CA GLN A 436 -16.05 5.02 36.06
C GLN A 436 -15.69 3.63 36.59
N VAL A 437 -14.58 3.53 37.30
CA VAL A 437 -14.07 2.29 37.90
C VAL A 437 -14.02 2.48 39.41
N SER A 438 -14.76 1.66 40.16
CA SER A 438 -14.73 1.68 41.62
C SER A 438 -13.84 0.58 42.17
N THR A 439 -12.98 0.93 43.12
CA THR A 439 -12.12 0.00 43.86
C THR A 439 -12.43 0.06 45.35
N THR A 440 -12.18 -1.04 46.04
CA THR A 440 -12.32 -1.13 47.49
C THR A 440 -10.99 -1.55 48.09
N SER A 441 -10.40 -0.73 48.96
CA SER A 441 -9.36 -1.23 49.86
C SER A 441 -10.03 -2.25 50.79
N GLY A 442 -9.59 -3.50 50.75
CA GLY A 442 -10.14 -4.56 51.60
C GLY A 442 -10.23 -4.11 53.06
N ILE A 443 -11.37 -4.34 53.69
CA ILE A 443 -11.53 -4.26 55.15
C ILE A 443 -10.41 -5.10 55.78
N GLY A 444 -9.50 -4.46 56.50
CA GLY A 444 -8.38 -5.14 57.13
C GLY A 444 -8.87 -6.33 57.94
N GLN A 445 -8.26 -7.51 57.76
CA GLN A 445 -8.55 -8.68 58.57
C GLN A 445 -8.41 -8.32 60.05
N LEU A 446 -9.43 -8.62 60.87
CA LEU A 446 -9.39 -8.34 62.32
C LEU A 446 -8.14 -9.03 62.90
N PRO A 447 -7.24 -8.30 63.58
CA PRO A 447 -6.03 -8.89 64.15
C PRO A 447 -6.42 -10.07 65.04
N THR A 448 -5.70 -11.19 64.92
CA THR A 448 -6.03 -12.44 65.64
C THR A 448 -6.12 -12.25 67.15
N ALA A 449 -5.41 -11.27 67.72
CA ALA A 449 -5.50 -10.89 69.12
C ALA A 449 -6.93 -10.54 69.56
N PHE A 450 -7.74 -9.86 68.74
CA PHE A 450 -9.12 -9.51 69.12
C PHE A 450 -10.01 -10.73 69.37
N ASN A 451 -9.70 -11.88 68.76
CA ASN A 451 -10.44 -13.13 69.03
C ASN A 451 -10.20 -13.63 70.47
N ASN A 452 -9.02 -13.34 71.03
CA ASN A 452 -8.58 -13.78 72.35
C ASN A 452 -9.01 -12.84 73.49
N ILE A 453 -9.85 -11.83 73.22
CA ILE A 453 -10.47 -11.03 74.29
C ILE A 453 -11.47 -11.90 75.05
N GLU A 454 -11.31 -11.97 76.36
CA GLU A 454 -12.16 -12.75 77.26
C GLU A 454 -13.01 -11.83 78.14
N ILE A 455 -14.25 -12.26 78.41
CA ILE A 455 -15.15 -11.60 79.35
C ILE A 455 -15.67 -12.63 80.32
N TYR A 456 -15.33 -12.50 81.60
CA TYR A 456 -15.63 -13.50 82.62
C TYR A 456 -15.85 -12.89 84.02
N PRO A 457 -16.57 -13.58 84.93
CA PRO A 457 -17.39 -14.76 84.64
C PRO A 457 -18.57 -14.39 83.73
N ASN A 458 -18.92 -15.29 82.81
CA ASN A 458 -20.10 -15.18 81.97
C ASN A 458 -20.91 -16.46 82.10
N PRO A 459 -22.01 -16.48 82.88
CA PRO A 459 -22.74 -15.33 83.41
C PRO A 459 -22.08 -14.64 84.63
N ALA A 460 -22.31 -13.33 84.78
CA ALA A 460 -21.84 -12.49 85.89
C ALA A 460 -22.94 -12.22 86.91
N THR A 461 -22.59 -12.13 88.20
CA THR A 461 -23.54 -11.85 89.29
C THR A 461 -23.27 -10.49 89.93
N ASP A 462 -22.04 -10.24 90.38
CA ASP A 462 -21.67 -8.99 91.07
C ASP A 462 -20.76 -8.08 90.23
N HIS A 463 -19.85 -8.68 89.47
CA HIS A 463 -18.90 -8.03 88.58
C HIS A 463 -18.52 -8.97 87.42
N PHE A 464 -17.92 -8.41 86.36
CA PHE A 464 -17.20 -9.14 85.32
C PHE A 464 -15.93 -8.39 84.92
N VAL A 465 -14.96 -9.11 84.39
CA VAL A 465 -13.68 -8.62 83.91
C VAL A 465 -13.67 -8.69 82.39
N ILE A 466 -13.13 -7.65 81.75
CA ILE A 466 -12.71 -7.69 80.35
C ILE A 466 -11.19 -7.81 80.35
N GLU A 467 -10.68 -8.93 79.84
CA GLU A 467 -9.25 -9.19 79.71
C GLU A 467 -8.81 -9.00 78.25
N LEU A 468 -7.82 -8.14 78.04
CA LEU A 468 -7.24 -7.85 76.75
C LEU A 468 -5.91 -8.61 76.59
N PRO A 469 -5.66 -9.24 75.43
CA PRO A 469 -4.32 -9.71 75.09
C PRO A 469 -3.31 -8.56 75.08
N ALA A 470 -2.06 -8.86 75.43
CA ALA A 470 -0.99 -7.87 75.59
C ALA A 470 -0.73 -7.01 74.34
N GLU A 471 -1.17 -7.47 73.16
CA GLU A 471 -1.06 -6.77 71.89
C GLU A 471 -2.12 -5.65 71.69
N ILE A 472 -3.18 -5.62 72.50
CA ILE A 472 -4.24 -4.62 72.43
C ILE A 472 -4.03 -3.58 73.54
N LYS A 473 -3.85 -2.32 73.17
CA LYS A 473 -3.65 -1.18 74.09
C LYS A 473 -4.65 -0.09 73.78
N ASP A 474 -4.93 0.76 74.77
CA ASP A 474 -5.81 1.94 74.62
C ASP A 474 -7.22 1.61 74.08
N ALA A 475 -7.79 0.49 74.53
CA ALA A 475 -9.10 0.05 74.07
C ALA A 475 -10.25 0.76 74.80
N THR A 476 -11.41 0.78 74.18
CA THR A 476 -12.67 1.23 74.77
C THR A 476 -13.70 0.12 74.71
N ALA A 477 -14.33 -0.19 75.84
CA ALA A 477 -15.44 -1.13 75.92
C ALA A 477 -16.76 -0.34 76.07
N THR A 478 -17.65 -0.52 75.11
CA THR A 478 -19.02 0.01 75.15
C THR A 478 -19.98 -1.12 75.42
N ILE A 479 -20.71 -1.03 76.53
CA ILE A 479 -21.69 -2.04 76.94
C ILE A 479 -23.07 -1.53 76.56
N SER A 480 -23.81 -2.32 75.79
CA SER A 480 -25.17 -2.02 75.39
C SER A 480 -26.13 -3.16 75.69
N ASN A 481 -27.38 -2.84 75.97
CA ASN A 481 -28.41 -3.86 76.13
C ASN A 481 -28.83 -4.44 74.75
N VAL A 482 -29.69 -5.47 74.75
CA VAL A 482 -30.14 -6.13 73.50
C VAL A 482 -30.93 -5.23 72.55
N VAL A 483 -31.39 -4.05 72.99
CA VAL A 483 -32.06 -3.06 72.13
C VAL A 483 -31.10 -1.95 71.64
N GLY A 484 -29.81 -2.05 71.96
CA GLY A 484 -28.76 -1.16 71.49
C GLY A 484 -28.55 0.12 72.32
N GLU A 485 -29.23 0.26 73.46
CA GLU A 485 -29.01 1.38 74.38
C GLU A 485 -27.66 1.21 75.07
N ILE A 486 -26.83 2.25 75.03
CA ILE A 486 -25.52 2.27 75.69
C ILE A 486 -25.73 2.46 77.19
N ILE A 487 -25.28 1.47 77.96
CA ILE A 487 -25.36 1.45 79.41
C ILE A 487 -24.10 2.04 80.04
N SER A 488 -22.94 1.76 79.45
CA SER A 488 -21.66 2.28 79.92
C SER A 488 -20.61 2.26 78.81
N THR A 489 -19.65 3.18 78.89
CA THR A 489 -18.46 3.22 78.03
C THR A 489 -17.25 3.43 78.93
N ILE A 490 -16.26 2.55 78.80
CA ILE A 490 -15.11 2.49 79.71
C ILE A 490 -13.83 2.39 78.88
N SER A 491 -12.82 3.18 79.24
CA SER A 491 -11.47 3.04 78.68
C SER A 491 -10.73 1.94 79.45
N ILE A 492 -10.11 1.02 78.73
CA ILE A 492 -9.31 -0.08 79.27
C ILE A 492 -7.84 0.30 79.04
N SER A 493 -7.17 0.75 80.11
CA SER A 493 -5.76 1.19 80.09
C SER A 493 -4.76 0.12 80.53
N ASP A 494 -5.24 -0.89 81.25
CA ASP A 494 -4.46 -2.03 81.75
C ASP A 494 -4.90 -3.32 81.02
N ASP A 495 -4.15 -4.42 81.19
CA ASP A 495 -4.43 -5.70 80.50
C ASP A 495 -5.76 -6.34 80.94
N GLU A 496 -6.37 -5.86 82.04
CA GLU A 496 -7.69 -6.25 82.51
C GLU A 496 -8.45 -5.05 83.11
N THR A 497 -9.78 -5.09 83.08
CA THR A 497 -10.63 -4.10 83.79
C THR A 497 -11.86 -4.76 84.36
N GLU A 498 -12.05 -4.61 85.68
CA GLU A 498 -13.22 -5.09 86.40
C GLU A 498 -14.37 -4.08 86.32
N ILE A 499 -15.58 -4.59 86.03
CA ILE A 499 -16.79 -3.82 85.86
C ILE A 499 -17.83 -4.33 86.85
N ASN A 500 -18.28 -3.43 87.73
CA ASN A 500 -19.33 -3.74 88.68
C ASN A 500 -20.69 -3.88 87.96
N SER A 501 -21.27 -5.08 87.99
CA SER A 501 -22.52 -5.37 87.28
C SER A 501 -23.78 -5.17 88.13
N ASN A 502 -23.67 -4.76 89.40
CA ASN A 502 -24.83 -4.60 90.30
C ASN A 502 -25.81 -3.51 89.85
N ALA A 503 -25.33 -2.54 89.06
CA ALA A 503 -26.16 -1.48 88.49
C ALA A 503 -26.89 -1.91 87.20
N PHE A 504 -26.56 -3.08 86.65
CA PHE A 504 -27.12 -3.59 85.40
C PHE A 504 -28.36 -4.42 85.71
N THR A 505 -29.41 -4.30 84.90
CA THR A 505 -30.56 -5.18 85.02
C THR A 505 -30.20 -6.59 84.55
N LYS A 506 -30.83 -7.61 85.13
CA LYS A 506 -30.60 -9.01 84.74
C LYS A 506 -30.96 -9.21 83.27
N GLY A 507 -30.05 -9.77 82.48
CA GLY A 507 -30.24 -9.90 81.03
C GLY A 507 -28.94 -10.09 80.24
N MET A 508 -29.08 -10.12 78.91
CA MET A 508 -27.95 -10.19 77.98
C MET A 508 -27.51 -8.77 77.58
N TYR A 509 -26.19 -8.59 77.46
CA TYR A 509 -25.57 -7.37 76.98
C TYR A 509 -24.55 -7.68 75.89
N TYR A 510 -24.36 -6.72 74.98
CA TYR A 510 -23.26 -6.70 74.03
C TYR A 510 -22.15 -5.82 74.60
N VAL A 511 -20.91 -6.28 74.45
CA VAL A 511 -19.71 -5.55 74.81
C VAL A 511 -18.92 -5.34 73.52
N THR A 512 -18.96 -4.12 72.99
CA THR A 512 -18.17 -3.71 71.83
C THR A 512 -16.83 -3.20 72.32
N ILE A 513 -15.75 -3.92 72.03
CA ILE A 513 -14.38 -3.47 72.30
C ILE A 513 -13.80 -2.86 71.03
N THR A 514 -13.34 -1.61 71.12
CA THR A 514 -12.72 -0.86 70.01
C THR A 514 -11.31 -0.42 70.39
N SER A 515 -10.34 -0.63 69.52
CA SER A 515 -8.95 -0.17 69.66
C SER A 515 -8.39 0.17 68.29
N GLY A 516 -7.98 1.43 68.08
CA GLY A 516 -7.65 1.94 66.74
C GLY A 516 -8.84 1.85 65.79
N ASP A 517 -8.61 1.36 64.56
CA ASP A 517 -9.64 1.18 63.52
C ASP A 517 -10.40 -0.16 63.63
N TYR A 518 -10.11 -0.97 64.66
CA TYR A 518 -10.67 -2.31 64.83
C TYR A 518 -11.69 -2.37 65.96
N SER A 519 -12.76 -3.13 65.76
CA SER A 519 -13.78 -3.41 66.78
C SER A 519 -14.23 -4.86 66.77
N ILE A 520 -14.48 -5.45 67.94
CA ILE A 520 -15.15 -6.75 68.09
C ILE A 520 -16.31 -6.65 69.08
N VAL A 521 -17.36 -7.43 68.83
CA VAL A 521 -18.50 -7.54 69.75
C VAL A 521 -18.47 -8.89 70.45
N LYS A 522 -18.51 -8.87 71.78
CA LYS A 522 -18.67 -10.03 72.66
C LYS A 522 -20.00 -9.91 73.40
N THR A 523 -20.44 -10.98 74.05
CA THR A 523 -21.69 -11.00 74.83
C THR A 523 -21.41 -11.34 76.29
N ILE A 524 -22.20 -10.77 77.20
CA ILE A 524 -22.16 -11.05 78.64
C ILE A 524 -23.59 -11.18 79.18
N GLN A 525 -23.83 -12.18 80.02
CA GLN A 525 -25.11 -12.38 80.71
C GLN A 525 -25.00 -11.93 82.17
N ILE A 526 -25.90 -11.07 82.65
CA ILE A 526 -25.99 -10.63 84.05
C ILE A 526 -27.15 -11.37 84.75
N GLN A 527 -26.90 -11.97 85.92
CA GLN A 527 -27.83 -12.87 86.63
C GLN A 527 -28.47 -12.36 87.91
#